data_AF-A0A1G7DN27-F1
#
_entry.id   AF-A0A1G7DN27-F1
#
_cell.length_a   1.000
_cell.length_b   1.000
_cell.length_c   1.000
_cell.angle_alpha   90.00
_cell.angle_beta   90.00
_cell.angle_gamma   90.00
#
_symmetry.space_group_name_H-M   'P 1'
#
loop_
_entity.id
_entity.type
_entity.pdbx_description
1 polymer ?
#
loop_
_entity_poly.entity_id
_entity_poly.type
_entity_poly.pdbx_seq_one_letter_code
_entity_poly.pdbx_strand_id
1 'polypeptide(L)'
;MHANLFKRWRVLIAFALAAALAAFGLVNASPTLAQGDAATGTITGAQPDADAAPAQATLTNPIRSNGADPWIEYWDGYYYMSTTTWDSTVIMRRATTLNGLKTAADSVVWNDANTPNRCCSHWAPEFHRINGTWYLMYTSGNSQTNFDGQKLHVLRSTGSTPMGPYEFMGTPLPNQWNIDGSYLELNGSLYLLWSEWVGPDQSIRIAAMSNPWTVTGSHATISRPSLNWETVGSRVNEAPAVLQHDGDTFIAFSASSCNTPDYKLGLLELTGSNPLSASSWTKKSTPVFQQGNGVYGPAHNGFFTSPDGTEHWLVYHGNTSSSQGCGNTRQTRVQEFTFNADGTPNFGTPIASGVQFPAPSGE
;
A
#
# COMPACT_ATOMS: atom_id res chain seq x y z
N MET A 1 14.77 33.69 4.98
CA MET A 1 15.80 32.99 5.78
C MET A 1 15.14 31.75 6.38
N HIS A 2 15.85 30.63 6.48
CA HIS A 2 15.37 29.25 6.72
C HIS A 2 15.05 28.41 5.48
N ALA A 3 16.09 28.20 4.67
CA ALA A 3 16.26 27.00 3.85
C ALA A 3 17.68 26.49 4.17
N ASN A 4 17.83 25.54 5.09
CA ASN A 4 19.10 24.86 5.38
C ASN A 4 18.93 23.74 6.42
N LEU A 5 18.17 22.68 6.09
CA LEU A 5 18.14 21.49 6.94
C LEU A 5 18.00 20.17 6.15
N PHE A 6 18.52 20.10 4.92
CA PHE A 6 18.77 18.83 4.24
C PHE A 6 20.05 18.89 3.41
N LYS A 7 21.18 18.95 4.10
CA LYS A 7 22.50 18.64 3.53
C LYS A 7 23.28 17.86 4.56
N ARG A 8 23.25 16.53 4.46
CA ARG A 8 24.34 15.61 4.83
C ARG A 8 23.86 14.16 4.71
N TRP A 9 24.12 13.54 3.57
CA TRP A 9 25.03 12.39 3.40
C TRP A 9 24.84 11.75 2.01
N ARG A 10 25.95 11.61 1.30
CA ARG A 10 26.12 10.74 0.12
C ARG A 10 27.14 9.68 0.52
N VAL A 11 27.01 8.45 0.00
CA VAL A 11 28.06 7.69 -0.73
C VAL A 11 27.68 6.21 -0.91
N LEU A 12 27.61 5.83 -2.19
CA LEU A 12 28.00 4.59 -2.91
C LEU A 12 27.50 3.21 -2.47
N ILE A 13 26.87 2.47 -3.42
CA ILE A 13 27.32 1.12 -3.83
C ILE A 13 27.18 0.97 -5.35
N ALA A 14 28.25 0.50 -6.00
CA ALA A 14 28.34 0.16 -7.42
C ALA A 14 28.23 -1.36 -7.64
N PHE A 15 27.82 -1.74 -8.86
CA PHE A 15 27.66 -3.12 -9.36
C PHE A 15 28.95 -3.94 -9.38
N ALA A 16 28.82 -5.26 -9.14
CA ALA A 16 29.71 -6.28 -9.71
C ALA A 16 28.91 -7.55 -10.03
N LEU A 17 28.96 -7.96 -11.29
CA LEU A 17 28.45 -9.21 -11.84
C LEU A 17 29.64 -10.17 -12.01
N ALA A 18 29.53 -11.43 -11.56
CA ALA A 18 30.41 -12.50 -12.02
C ALA A 18 29.73 -13.87 -11.87
N ALA A 19 29.85 -14.65 -12.94
CA ALA A 19 29.23 -15.94 -13.16
C ALA A 19 29.93 -17.11 -12.44
N ALA A 20 29.19 -18.19 -12.20
CA ALA A 20 29.77 -19.53 -12.05
C ALA A 20 28.80 -20.58 -12.64
N LEU A 21 29.25 -21.25 -13.70
CA LEU A 21 28.72 -22.52 -14.19
C LEU A 21 29.17 -23.65 -13.26
N ALA A 22 28.28 -24.59 -12.95
CA ALA A 22 28.66 -25.98 -12.69
C ALA A 22 27.49 -26.91 -13.03
N ALA A 23 27.76 -27.82 -13.96
CA ALA A 23 26.87 -28.88 -14.44
C ALA A 23 26.80 -30.04 -13.44
N PHE A 24 25.63 -30.66 -13.27
CA PHE A 24 25.53 -32.03 -12.77
C PHE A 24 24.36 -32.81 -13.39
N GLY A 25 24.75 -33.80 -14.20
CA GLY A 25 24.22 -35.16 -14.32
C GLY A 25 22.72 -35.43 -14.19
N LEU A 26 22.08 -35.70 -15.33
CA LEU A 26 20.87 -36.52 -15.44
C LEU A 26 21.20 -37.99 -15.15
N VAL A 27 20.45 -38.63 -14.25
CA VAL A 27 20.31 -40.10 -14.20
C VAL A 27 18.82 -40.41 -14.12
N ASN A 28 18.26 -40.87 -15.24
CA ASN A 28 16.94 -41.49 -15.30
C ASN A 28 17.07 -42.96 -14.90
N ALA A 29 16.38 -43.37 -13.85
CA ALA A 29 16.14 -44.78 -13.55
C ALA A 29 14.63 -45.01 -13.44
N SER A 30 14.09 -45.71 -14.43
CA SER A 30 12.72 -46.21 -14.45
C SER A 30 12.56 -47.37 -13.45
N PRO A 31 11.47 -47.45 -12.68
CA PRO A 31 11.11 -48.70 -12.01
C PRO A 31 10.22 -49.56 -12.91
N THR A 32 10.62 -50.81 -13.01
CA THR A 32 9.95 -51.96 -13.62
C THR A 32 8.63 -52.27 -12.93
N LEU A 33 7.60 -52.57 -13.72
CA LEU A 33 6.33 -53.13 -13.26
C LEU A 33 6.54 -54.57 -12.78
N ALA A 34 6.17 -54.85 -11.53
CA ALA A 34 6.00 -56.22 -11.03
C ALA A 34 4.52 -56.43 -10.69
N GLN A 35 3.92 -57.38 -11.40
CA GLN A 35 2.57 -57.88 -11.26
C GLN A 35 2.57 -58.92 -10.13
N GLY A 36 1.66 -58.81 -9.16
CA GLY A 36 1.58 -59.72 -8.02
C GLY A 36 0.19 -59.76 -7.39
N ASP A 37 -0.53 -60.81 -7.76
CA ASP A 37 -1.59 -61.56 -7.06
C ASP A 37 -2.71 -60.85 -6.28
N ALA A 38 -3.92 -61.16 -6.73
CA ALA A 38 -5.19 -60.88 -6.08
C ALA A 38 -5.34 -61.71 -4.79
N ALA A 39 -5.47 -61.00 -3.66
CA ALA A 39 -6.02 -61.55 -2.42
C ALA A 39 -7.40 -60.95 -2.17
N THR A 40 -8.42 -61.80 -2.21
CA THR A 40 -9.81 -61.47 -1.82
C THR A 40 -9.87 -61.21 -0.32
N GLY A 41 -9.77 -59.94 0.07
CA GLY A 41 -10.03 -59.46 1.42
C GLY A 41 -11.44 -58.87 1.53
N THR A 42 -12.22 -59.38 2.48
CA THR A 42 -13.51 -58.87 2.95
C THR A 42 -13.47 -57.36 3.21
N ILE A 43 -14.25 -56.57 2.46
CA ILE A 43 -14.45 -55.14 2.73
C ILE A 43 -15.54 -55.02 3.80
N THR A 44 -15.12 -54.82 5.05
CA THR A 44 -15.96 -54.20 6.07
C THR A 44 -16.17 -52.74 5.68
N GLY A 45 -17.41 -52.32 5.51
CA GLY A 45 -17.77 -50.96 5.12
C GLY A 45 -17.19 -49.93 6.08
N ALA A 46 -16.20 -49.17 5.60
CA ALA A 46 -15.78 -47.93 6.22
C ALA A 46 -16.89 -46.89 5.99
N GLN A 47 -17.37 -46.34 7.10
CA GLN A 47 -18.21 -45.15 7.12
C GLN A 47 -17.46 -44.02 6.40
N PRO A 48 -18.08 -43.27 5.47
CA PRO A 48 -17.38 -42.17 4.82
C PRO A 48 -16.99 -41.15 5.90
N ASP A 49 -15.68 -40.95 6.07
CA ASP A 49 -15.16 -39.86 6.86
C ASP A 49 -15.79 -38.56 6.33
N ALA A 50 -16.40 -37.81 7.23
CA ALA A 50 -16.85 -36.46 6.92
C ALA A 50 -15.64 -35.68 6.43
N ASP A 51 -15.67 -35.22 5.17
CA ASP A 51 -14.63 -34.38 4.57
C ASP A 51 -14.31 -33.24 5.54
N ALA A 52 -13.15 -33.34 6.19
CA ALA A 52 -12.63 -32.24 6.98
C ALA A 52 -12.45 -31.06 6.02
N ALA A 53 -13.11 -29.93 6.32
CA ALA A 53 -12.89 -28.70 5.56
C ALA A 53 -11.37 -28.46 5.45
N PRO A 54 -10.85 -28.13 4.24
CA PRO A 54 -9.43 -27.94 4.06
C PRO A 54 -8.90 -26.92 5.07
N ALA A 55 -7.78 -27.24 5.71
CA ALA A 55 -7.17 -26.35 6.70
C ALA A 55 -6.88 -24.99 6.03
N GLN A 56 -7.33 -23.90 6.66
CA GLN A 56 -7.10 -22.53 6.18
C GLN A 56 -5.59 -22.30 6.02
N ALA A 57 -5.17 -21.83 4.85
CA ALA A 57 -3.78 -21.49 4.61
C ALA A 57 -3.32 -20.42 5.60
N THR A 58 -2.01 -20.36 5.90
CA THR A 58 -1.45 -19.35 6.78
C THR A 58 -0.38 -18.54 6.05
N LEU A 59 -0.18 -17.29 6.48
CA LEU A 59 0.90 -16.43 6.03
C LEU A 59 1.66 -15.83 7.22
N THR A 60 2.76 -15.15 6.88
CA THR A 60 3.61 -14.43 7.83
C THR A 60 4.00 -13.08 7.27
N ASN A 61 4.21 -12.10 8.15
CA ASN A 61 4.83 -10.83 7.77
C ASN A 61 6.37 -10.93 7.79
N PRO A 62 7.09 -10.16 6.95
CA PRO A 62 6.56 -9.21 5.96
C PRO A 62 6.23 -9.85 4.59
N ILE A 63 5.38 -9.18 3.79
CA ILE A 63 5.12 -9.53 2.38
C ILE A 63 6.27 -9.07 1.46
N ARG A 64 6.87 -7.92 1.74
CA ARG A 64 8.01 -7.39 0.99
C ARG A 64 9.01 -6.75 1.93
N SER A 65 10.29 -7.12 1.83
CA SER A 65 11.35 -6.63 2.74
C SER A 65 11.77 -5.18 2.49
N ASN A 66 11.73 -4.74 1.23
CA ASN A 66 11.88 -3.34 0.82
C ASN A 66 10.61 -2.95 0.08
N GLY A 67 9.62 -2.47 0.82
CA GLY A 67 8.25 -2.27 0.36
C GLY A 67 7.56 -1.15 1.12
N ALA A 68 8.12 0.05 0.95
CA ALA A 68 7.51 1.27 1.45
C ALA A 68 6.23 1.62 0.69
N ASP A 69 5.33 2.31 1.39
CA ASP A 69 4.12 2.91 0.81
C ASP A 69 3.32 1.92 -0.05
N PRO A 70 2.91 0.76 0.53
CA PRO A 70 2.31 -0.32 -0.22
C PRO A 70 0.84 -0.06 -0.58
N TRP A 71 0.48 -0.39 -1.82
CA TRP A 71 -0.91 -0.44 -2.28
C TRP A 71 -1.24 -1.84 -2.79
N ILE A 72 -2.36 -2.41 -2.35
CA ILE A 72 -2.83 -3.74 -2.76
C ILE A 72 -4.29 -3.65 -3.19
N GLU A 73 -4.62 -4.32 -4.29
CA GLU A 73 -6.00 -4.58 -4.72
C GLU A 73 -6.14 -6.05 -5.11
N TYR A 74 -7.31 -6.63 -4.85
CA TYR A 74 -7.69 -7.94 -5.37
C TYR A 74 -8.62 -7.77 -6.59
N TRP A 75 -8.27 -8.39 -7.71
CA TRP A 75 -9.07 -8.30 -8.93
C TRP A 75 -8.88 -9.54 -9.81
N ASP A 76 -10.00 -10.13 -10.26
CA ASP A 76 -10.03 -11.25 -11.23
C ASP A 76 -9.09 -12.40 -10.89
N GLY A 77 -9.12 -12.86 -9.63
CA GLY A 77 -8.32 -14.01 -9.19
C GLY A 77 -6.89 -13.67 -8.75
N TYR A 78 -6.48 -12.39 -8.75
CA TYR A 78 -5.13 -11.98 -8.40
C TYR A 78 -5.11 -10.81 -7.42
N TYR A 79 -4.18 -10.86 -6.48
CA TYR A 79 -3.67 -9.68 -5.80
C TYR A 79 -2.67 -8.97 -6.68
N TYR A 80 -2.76 -7.65 -6.74
CA TYR A 80 -1.78 -6.76 -7.34
C TYR A 80 -1.17 -5.91 -6.24
N MET A 81 0.15 -5.71 -6.26
CA MET A 81 0.83 -4.90 -5.26
C MET A 81 1.84 -3.97 -5.90
N SER A 82 1.82 -2.70 -5.51
CA SER A 82 2.86 -1.72 -5.83
C SER A 82 3.43 -1.11 -4.55
N THR A 83 4.67 -0.62 -4.64
CA THR A 83 5.41 -0.01 -3.53
C THR A 83 6.35 1.06 -4.08
N THR A 84 6.75 2.02 -3.25
CA THR A 84 7.78 3.00 -3.60
C THR A 84 9.08 2.34 -4.10
N THR A 85 9.59 2.80 -5.23
CA THR A 85 10.83 2.30 -5.87
C THR A 85 12.04 3.18 -5.60
N TRP A 86 11.83 4.47 -5.30
CA TRP A 86 12.88 5.48 -5.17
C TRP A 86 13.66 5.76 -6.47
N ASP A 87 13.19 5.27 -7.60
CA ASP A 87 13.82 5.47 -8.91
C ASP A 87 12.87 6.21 -9.88
N SER A 88 12.95 5.90 -11.16
CA SER A 88 12.16 6.50 -12.23
C SER A 88 11.06 5.60 -12.79
N THR A 89 10.71 4.56 -12.05
CA THR A 89 9.77 3.54 -12.49
C THR A 89 8.71 3.27 -11.44
N VAL A 90 7.53 2.89 -11.91
CA VAL A 90 6.52 2.22 -11.10
C VAL A 90 6.57 0.73 -11.43
N ILE A 91 6.66 -0.09 -10.39
CA ILE A 91 6.63 -1.55 -10.50
C ILE A 91 5.38 -2.11 -9.86
N MET A 92 4.93 -3.26 -10.35
CA MET A 92 3.82 -3.99 -9.74
C MET A 92 4.13 -5.48 -9.77
N ARG A 93 3.72 -6.16 -8.68
CA ARG A 93 3.73 -7.62 -8.53
C ARG A 93 2.30 -8.12 -8.58
N ARG A 94 2.11 -9.37 -9.02
CA ARG A 94 0.82 -10.05 -8.85
C ARG A 94 0.99 -11.51 -8.48
N ALA A 95 0.03 -12.05 -7.73
CA ALA A 95 -0.07 -13.46 -7.37
C ALA A 95 -1.53 -13.82 -7.06
N THR A 96 -1.89 -15.10 -7.16
CA THR A 96 -3.25 -15.56 -6.82
C THR A 96 -3.51 -15.57 -5.31
N THR A 97 -2.45 -15.63 -4.50
CA THR A 97 -2.50 -15.59 -3.03
C THR A 97 -1.65 -14.45 -2.50
N LEU A 98 -2.00 -13.91 -1.34
CA LEU A 98 -1.26 -12.83 -0.70
C LEU A 98 0.19 -13.27 -0.35
N ASN A 99 0.37 -14.52 0.07
CA ASN A 99 1.69 -15.10 0.33
C ASN A 99 2.53 -15.25 -0.95
N GLY A 100 1.90 -15.47 -2.11
CA GLY A 100 2.56 -15.55 -3.41
C GLY A 100 3.24 -14.24 -3.83
N LEU A 101 2.78 -13.08 -3.34
CA LEU A 101 3.41 -11.78 -3.62
C LEU A 101 4.87 -11.68 -3.11
N LYS A 102 5.25 -12.49 -2.12
CA LYS A 102 6.61 -12.53 -1.58
C LYS A 102 7.64 -12.90 -2.65
N THR A 103 7.28 -13.81 -3.54
CA THR A 103 8.16 -14.35 -4.59
C THR A 103 7.76 -13.93 -6.01
N ALA A 104 6.62 -13.25 -6.16
CA ALA A 104 6.20 -12.68 -7.43
C ALA A 104 7.27 -11.71 -8.00
N ALA A 105 7.51 -11.80 -9.31
CA ALA A 105 8.45 -10.94 -10.00
C ALA A 105 7.94 -9.50 -10.09
N ASP A 106 8.85 -8.54 -9.97
CA ASP A 106 8.54 -7.13 -10.25
C ASP A 106 8.36 -6.92 -11.76
N SER A 107 7.24 -6.33 -12.15
CA SER A 107 6.99 -5.89 -13.52
C SER A 107 6.95 -4.36 -13.57
N VAL A 108 7.78 -3.74 -14.42
CA VAL A 108 7.72 -2.29 -14.66
C VAL A 108 6.46 -1.96 -15.45
N VAL A 109 5.54 -1.22 -14.85
CA VAL A 109 4.27 -0.78 -15.49
C VAL A 109 4.35 0.64 -16.03
N TRP A 110 5.31 1.43 -15.56
CA TRP A 110 5.55 2.79 -16.03
C TRP A 110 7.01 3.18 -15.85
N ASN A 111 7.54 3.98 -16.78
CA ASN A 111 8.93 4.43 -16.76
C ASN A 111 9.03 5.88 -17.26
N ASP A 112 9.56 6.76 -16.41
CA ASP A 112 9.79 8.17 -16.68
C ASP A 112 11.25 8.59 -16.63
N ALA A 113 12.19 7.64 -16.70
CA ALA A 113 13.63 7.94 -16.57
C ALA A 113 14.12 9.07 -17.49
N ASN A 114 13.46 9.24 -18.65
CA ASN A 114 13.79 10.27 -19.64
C ASN A 114 12.82 11.45 -19.65
N THR A 115 11.98 11.63 -18.62
CA THR A 115 10.97 12.69 -18.54
C THR A 115 11.35 13.70 -17.44
N PRO A 116 12.05 14.82 -17.77
CA PRO A 116 12.74 15.65 -16.76
C PRO A 116 11.92 16.17 -15.57
N ASN A 117 10.61 16.38 -15.75
CA ASN A 117 9.74 16.94 -14.70
C ASN A 117 8.97 15.88 -13.88
N ARG A 118 9.13 14.59 -14.19
CA ARG A 118 8.48 13.47 -13.50
C ARG A 118 9.37 12.22 -13.42
N CYS A 119 10.67 12.41 -13.61
CA CYS A 119 11.60 11.31 -13.72
C CYS A 119 11.86 10.64 -12.39
N CYS A 120 11.77 11.36 -11.29
CA CYS A 120 12.73 11.07 -10.24
C CYS A 120 12.03 10.84 -8.91
N SER A 121 12.55 9.87 -8.15
CA SER A 121 12.02 9.47 -6.84
C SER A 121 10.52 9.12 -6.91
N HIS A 122 10.17 8.09 -7.66
CA HIS A 122 8.81 7.57 -7.77
C HIS A 122 8.36 6.99 -6.43
N TRP A 123 7.29 7.55 -5.86
CA TRP A 123 6.76 7.21 -4.54
C TRP A 123 5.27 6.90 -4.58
N ALA A 124 4.84 6.10 -3.60
CA ALA A 124 3.45 5.86 -3.24
C ALA A 124 2.51 5.64 -4.44
N PRO A 125 2.80 4.65 -5.31
CA PRO A 125 1.92 4.32 -6.41
C PRO A 125 0.63 3.67 -5.88
N GLU A 126 -0.51 4.30 -6.14
CA GLU A 126 -1.85 3.73 -5.93
C GLU A 126 -2.52 3.47 -7.27
N PHE A 127 -3.33 2.42 -7.34
CA PHE A 127 -4.10 2.12 -8.54
C PHE A 127 -5.54 1.77 -8.20
N HIS A 128 -6.46 2.40 -8.91
CA HIS A 128 -7.88 2.46 -8.58
C HIS A 128 -8.72 2.18 -9.82
N ARG A 129 -9.85 1.50 -9.65
CA ARG A 129 -10.77 1.22 -10.76
C ARG A 129 -11.97 2.16 -10.69
N ILE A 130 -11.94 3.24 -11.47
CA ILE A 130 -12.97 4.28 -11.50
C ILE A 130 -13.75 4.15 -12.80
N ASN A 131 -15.09 4.01 -12.72
CA ASN A 131 -15.98 3.82 -13.87
C ASN A 131 -15.49 2.71 -14.83
N GLY A 132 -15.04 1.59 -14.26
CA GLY A 132 -14.57 0.41 -15.00
C GLY A 132 -13.15 0.52 -15.58
N THR A 133 -12.51 1.69 -15.50
CA THR A 133 -11.15 1.94 -16.01
C THR A 133 -10.14 2.01 -14.87
N TRP A 134 -8.96 1.42 -15.07
CA TRP A 134 -7.86 1.53 -14.10
C TRP A 134 -7.11 2.85 -14.27
N TYR A 135 -6.89 3.53 -13.16
CA TYR A 135 -6.03 4.70 -13.05
C TYR A 135 -4.92 4.41 -12.07
N LEU A 136 -3.70 4.83 -12.38
CA LEU A 136 -2.55 4.74 -11.49
C LEU A 136 -2.10 6.14 -11.14
N MET A 137 -2.07 6.47 -9.84
CA MET A 137 -1.50 7.70 -9.32
C MET A 137 -0.16 7.42 -8.66
N TYR A 138 0.84 8.25 -8.91
CA TYR A 138 2.13 8.17 -8.24
C TYR A 138 2.68 9.56 -7.99
N THR A 139 3.57 9.68 -7.02
CA THR A 139 4.32 10.90 -6.76
C THR A 139 5.67 10.82 -7.44
N SER A 140 6.11 11.89 -8.11
CA SER A 140 7.50 12.00 -8.53
C SER A 140 7.94 13.47 -8.58
N GLY A 141 9.26 13.68 -8.61
CA GLY A 141 9.87 14.99 -8.78
C GLY A 141 10.72 15.11 -10.03
N ASN A 142 11.44 16.22 -10.11
CA ASN A 142 12.34 16.59 -11.22
C ASN A 142 13.84 16.34 -10.89
N SER A 143 14.13 15.74 -9.73
CA SER A 143 15.49 15.52 -9.24
C SER A 143 15.57 14.26 -8.40
N GLN A 144 16.63 13.48 -8.59
CA GLN A 144 16.93 12.31 -7.76
C GLN A 144 17.64 12.69 -6.45
N THR A 145 17.99 13.97 -6.28
CA THR A 145 18.89 14.44 -5.20
C THR A 145 18.24 15.42 -4.24
N ASN A 146 17.05 15.93 -4.57
CA ASN A 146 16.22 16.73 -3.67
C ASN A 146 14.75 16.33 -3.82
N PHE A 147 13.98 16.61 -2.77
CA PHE A 147 12.57 16.26 -2.66
C PHE A 147 11.66 17.50 -2.71
N ASP A 148 12.12 18.54 -3.41
CA ASP A 148 11.45 19.86 -3.48
C ASP A 148 10.46 19.98 -4.64
N GLY A 149 10.51 19.06 -5.62
CA GLY A 149 9.78 19.12 -6.89
C GLY A 149 8.59 18.17 -7.01
N GLN A 150 8.21 17.51 -5.91
CA GLN A 150 7.32 16.36 -5.93
C GLN A 150 5.88 16.76 -6.21
N LYS A 151 5.27 16.00 -7.12
CA LYS A 151 3.91 16.19 -7.61
C LYS A 151 3.26 14.84 -7.88
N LEU A 152 1.94 14.83 -7.76
CA LEU A 152 1.09 13.73 -8.22
C LEU A 152 1.01 13.71 -9.74
N HIS A 153 1.06 12.51 -10.28
CA HIS A 153 0.88 12.20 -11.69
C HIS A 153 -0.13 11.08 -11.83
N VAL A 154 -0.98 11.17 -12.85
CA VAL A 154 -2.03 10.19 -13.11
C VAL A 154 -1.81 9.55 -14.47
N LEU A 155 -1.89 8.23 -14.49
CA LEU A 155 -1.91 7.38 -15.66
C LEU A 155 -3.29 6.74 -15.82
N ARG A 156 -3.68 6.47 -17.06
CA ARG A 156 -4.88 5.68 -17.39
C ARG A 156 -4.46 4.39 -18.06
N SER A 157 -5.02 3.26 -17.63
CA SER A 157 -4.82 2.00 -18.31
C SER A 157 -5.61 1.97 -19.62
N THR A 158 -4.97 1.51 -20.69
CA THR A 158 -5.65 1.14 -21.94
C THR A 158 -5.95 -0.36 -21.99
N GLY A 159 -5.57 -1.11 -20.95
CA GLY A 159 -5.86 -2.54 -20.79
C GLY A 159 -7.03 -2.80 -19.83
N SER A 160 -7.27 -4.07 -19.53
CA SER A 160 -8.36 -4.52 -18.64
C SER A 160 -7.92 -4.77 -17.19
N THR A 161 -6.61 -4.80 -16.92
CA THR A 161 -6.05 -5.17 -15.62
C THR A 161 -5.28 -4.00 -14.98
N PRO A 162 -5.02 -4.04 -13.67
CA PRO A 162 -4.11 -3.09 -13.00
C PRO A 162 -2.70 -3.04 -13.57
N MET A 163 -2.28 -4.03 -14.36
CA MET A 163 -0.94 -4.08 -14.95
C MET A 163 -0.78 -3.14 -16.16
N GLY A 164 -1.84 -2.45 -16.59
CA GLY A 164 -1.80 -1.61 -17.77
C GLY A 164 -2.04 -2.38 -19.07
N PRO A 165 -1.44 -1.96 -20.21
CA PRO A 165 -0.50 -0.86 -20.35
C PRO A 165 -1.12 0.51 -20.02
N TYR A 166 -0.28 1.48 -19.68
CA TYR A 166 -0.69 2.80 -19.21
C TYR A 166 -0.33 3.91 -20.20
N GLU A 167 -1.11 4.99 -20.17
CA GLU A 167 -0.80 6.26 -20.82
C GLU A 167 -0.82 7.41 -19.79
N PHE A 168 -0.01 8.43 -20.02
CA PHE A 168 0.04 9.59 -19.13
C PHE A 168 -1.14 10.53 -19.35
N MET A 169 -1.87 10.86 -18.27
CA MET A 169 -3.05 11.74 -18.34
C MET A 169 -2.77 13.17 -17.89
N GLY A 170 -2.03 13.34 -16.79
CA GLY A 170 -1.86 14.67 -16.23
C GLY A 170 -1.19 14.72 -14.86
N THR A 171 -0.93 15.95 -14.45
CA THR A 171 -0.47 16.32 -13.12
C THR A 171 -1.59 17.17 -12.51
N PRO A 172 -2.48 16.61 -11.67
CA PRO A 172 -3.71 17.30 -11.27
C PRO A 172 -3.47 18.63 -10.51
N LEU A 173 -2.34 18.73 -9.81
CA LEU A 173 -1.93 19.88 -9.02
C LEU A 173 -0.52 20.35 -9.44
N PRO A 174 -0.36 20.96 -10.64
CA PRO A 174 0.96 21.19 -11.21
C PRO A 174 1.73 22.34 -10.56
N ASN A 175 1.04 23.25 -9.86
CA ASN A 175 1.63 24.52 -9.40
C ASN A 175 2.13 24.50 -7.95
N GLN A 176 1.88 23.42 -7.22
CA GLN A 176 2.31 23.27 -5.82
C GLN A 176 3.02 21.94 -5.59
N TRP A 177 3.67 21.79 -4.44
CA TRP A 177 4.22 20.52 -3.98
C TRP A 177 3.07 19.67 -3.42
N ASN A 178 2.95 18.42 -3.86
CA ASN A 178 1.90 17.50 -3.41
C ASN A 178 2.35 16.06 -3.57
N ILE A 179 2.03 15.24 -2.57
CA ILE A 179 2.36 13.82 -2.53
C ILE A 179 1.19 12.99 -2.02
N ASP A 180 1.34 11.67 -2.12
CA ASP A 180 0.46 10.65 -1.54
C ASP A 180 -1.01 10.89 -1.87
N GLY A 181 -1.34 10.81 -3.15
CA GLY A 181 -2.68 11.12 -3.63
C GLY A 181 -3.54 9.87 -3.65
N SER A 182 -4.77 10.00 -3.15
CA SER A 182 -5.79 8.95 -3.17
C SER A 182 -7.14 9.52 -3.60
N TYR A 183 -8.06 8.65 -4.03
CA TYR A 183 -9.40 9.05 -4.45
C TYR A 183 -10.44 8.78 -3.37
N LEU A 184 -11.42 9.68 -3.28
CA LEU A 184 -12.67 9.44 -2.56
C LEU A 184 -13.82 9.52 -3.57
N GLU A 185 -14.57 8.43 -3.71
CA GLU A 185 -15.89 8.44 -4.35
C GLU A 185 -16.97 8.57 -3.28
N LEU A 186 -17.75 9.64 -3.35
CA LEU A 186 -18.79 9.92 -2.35
C LEU A 186 -20.00 10.57 -3.02
N ASN A 187 -21.18 9.97 -2.84
CA ASN A 187 -22.45 10.47 -3.36
C ASN A 187 -22.42 10.78 -4.86
N GLY A 188 -21.76 9.92 -5.65
CA GLY A 188 -21.60 10.07 -7.11
C GLY A 188 -20.61 11.15 -7.54
N SER A 189 -19.88 11.77 -6.60
CA SER A 189 -18.82 12.74 -6.88
C SER A 189 -17.44 12.14 -6.60
N LEU A 190 -16.44 12.57 -7.37
CA LEU A 190 -15.05 12.16 -7.20
C LEU A 190 -14.24 13.29 -6.55
N TYR A 191 -13.38 12.94 -5.60
CA TYR A 191 -12.50 13.86 -4.90
C TYR A 191 -11.06 13.35 -4.91
N LEU A 192 -10.11 14.28 -4.99
CA LEU A 192 -8.68 14.02 -4.76
C LEU A 192 -8.36 14.34 -3.30
N LEU A 193 -7.73 13.40 -2.62
CA LEU A 193 -7.06 13.59 -1.33
C LEU A 193 -5.55 13.64 -1.56
N TRP A 194 -4.82 14.47 -0.83
CA TRP A 194 -3.35 14.50 -0.89
C TRP A 194 -2.72 15.14 0.34
N SER A 195 -1.40 15.04 0.43
CA SER A 195 -0.55 15.72 1.41
C SER A 195 0.19 16.92 0.81
N GLU A 196 0.13 18.07 1.47
CA GLU A 196 0.78 19.32 1.00
C GLU A 196 1.28 20.18 2.17
N TRP A 197 2.37 20.91 1.94
CA TRP A 197 2.85 21.93 2.86
C TRP A 197 1.92 23.15 2.91
N VAL A 198 1.31 23.39 4.06
CA VAL A 198 0.51 24.58 4.34
C VAL A 198 1.11 25.36 5.50
N GLY A 199 2.05 26.24 5.18
CA GLY A 199 2.93 26.86 6.16
C GLY A 199 3.99 25.85 6.63
N PRO A 200 4.21 25.68 7.95
CA PRO A 200 5.16 24.69 8.47
C PRO A 200 4.59 23.26 8.56
N ASP A 201 3.29 23.08 8.27
CA ASP A 201 2.57 21.82 8.46
C ASP A 201 2.42 21.10 7.13
N GLN A 202 2.76 19.81 7.08
CA GLN A 202 2.24 18.94 6.03
C GLN A 202 0.82 18.51 6.42
N SER A 203 -0.16 18.78 5.56
CA SER A 203 -1.58 18.70 5.90
C SER A 203 -2.35 17.88 4.86
N ILE A 204 -3.43 17.23 5.31
CA ILE A 204 -4.35 16.53 4.39
C ILE A 204 -5.27 17.55 3.74
N ARG A 205 -5.32 17.49 2.42
CA ARG A 205 -6.10 18.36 1.55
C ARG A 205 -7.11 17.55 0.76
N ILE A 206 -8.19 18.20 0.36
CA ILE A 206 -9.24 17.62 -0.48
C ILE A 206 -9.72 18.61 -1.54
N ALA A 207 -10.04 18.12 -2.74
CA ALA A 207 -10.65 18.89 -3.81
C ALA A 207 -11.58 18.03 -4.67
N ALA A 208 -12.62 18.62 -5.24
CA ALA A 208 -13.48 17.93 -6.19
C ALA A 208 -12.75 17.69 -7.53
N MET A 209 -13.10 16.62 -8.23
CA MET A 209 -12.56 16.27 -9.53
C MET A 209 -13.66 16.17 -10.58
N SER A 210 -13.37 16.66 -11.79
CA SER A 210 -14.27 16.47 -12.95
C SER A 210 -14.00 15.16 -13.70
N ASN A 211 -12.79 14.63 -13.56
CA ASN A 211 -12.34 13.33 -14.04
C ASN A 211 -11.12 12.93 -13.19
N PRO A 212 -10.65 11.66 -13.26
CA PRO A 212 -9.56 11.18 -12.40
C PRO A 212 -8.22 11.92 -12.49
N TRP A 213 -8.00 12.86 -13.41
CA TRP A 213 -6.75 13.63 -13.51
C TRP A 213 -6.95 15.14 -13.50
N THR A 214 -8.17 15.63 -13.21
CA THR A 214 -8.50 17.08 -13.27
C THR A 214 -9.23 17.54 -12.01
N VAL A 215 -8.52 18.24 -11.13
CA VAL A 215 -9.09 18.95 -9.98
C VAL A 215 -9.93 20.15 -10.44
N THR A 216 -11.03 20.41 -9.74
CA THR A 216 -11.96 21.51 -10.01
C THR A 216 -12.29 22.28 -8.73
N GLY A 217 -12.51 23.59 -8.90
CA GLY A 217 -12.88 24.47 -7.79
C GLY A 217 -11.74 24.68 -6.78
N SER A 218 -12.13 25.12 -5.58
CA SER A 218 -11.21 25.31 -4.45
C SER A 218 -10.96 24.01 -3.69
N HIS A 219 -9.79 23.92 -3.07
CA HIS A 219 -9.43 22.84 -2.16
C HIS A 219 -9.49 23.26 -0.68
N ALA A 220 -9.75 22.31 0.20
CA ALA A 220 -9.82 22.52 1.65
C ALA A 220 -8.72 21.76 2.39
N THR A 221 -8.28 22.27 3.55
CA THR A 221 -7.51 21.48 4.53
C THR A 221 -8.49 20.80 5.46
N ILE A 222 -8.49 19.48 5.50
CA ILE A 222 -9.37 18.69 6.38
C ILE A 222 -8.63 18.13 7.60
N SER A 223 -7.30 18.12 7.57
CA SER A 223 -6.49 17.76 8.74
C SER A 223 -5.17 18.50 8.78
N ARG A 224 -4.79 18.97 9.98
CA ARG A 224 -3.47 19.50 10.31
C ARG A 224 -2.88 18.75 11.52
N PRO A 225 -1.55 18.58 11.57
CA PRO A 225 -0.87 18.03 12.74
C PRO A 225 -0.98 19.01 13.92
N SER A 226 -1.87 18.70 14.85
CA SER A 226 -2.29 19.56 15.97
C SER A 226 -2.20 18.87 17.32
N LEU A 227 -2.23 17.53 17.34
CA LEU A 227 -2.11 16.71 18.54
C LEU A 227 -0.65 16.34 18.75
N ASN A 228 -0.21 16.18 20.00
CA ASN A 228 1.19 15.92 20.34
C ASN A 228 1.77 14.68 19.63
N TRP A 229 0.94 13.65 19.42
CA TRP A 229 1.35 12.42 18.73
C TRP A 229 1.50 12.59 17.21
N GLU A 230 1.02 13.69 16.63
CA GLU A 230 1.14 14.03 15.19
C GLU A 230 2.42 14.83 14.88
N THR A 231 3.16 15.26 15.91
CA THR A 231 4.25 16.23 15.79
C THR A 231 5.61 15.69 16.25
N VAL A 232 5.76 14.36 16.37
CA VAL A 232 7.04 13.74 16.78
C VAL A 232 8.02 13.78 15.61
N GLY A 233 9.14 14.45 15.81
CA GLY A 233 10.17 14.66 14.79
C GLY A 233 9.80 15.69 13.71
N SER A 234 8.57 15.68 13.20
CA SER A 234 8.04 16.67 12.25
C SER A 234 6.52 16.79 12.38
N ARG A 235 5.97 17.91 11.91
CA ARG A 235 4.53 18.22 11.90
C ARG A 235 3.94 17.72 10.59
N VAL A 236 3.54 16.44 10.58
CA VAL A 236 3.14 15.71 9.37
C VAL A 236 1.76 15.11 9.55
N ASN A 237 0.87 15.37 8.60
CA ASN A 237 -0.22 14.47 8.22
C ASN A 237 -0.08 14.21 6.71
N GLU A 238 0.07 12.94 6.31
CA GLU A 238 0.24 12.53 4.92
C GLU A 238 -0.41 11.17 4.62
N ALA A 239 -0.28 10.66 3.40
CA ALA A 239 -0.82 9.36 2.99
C ALA A 239 -2.28 9.09 3.41
N PRO A 240 -3.25 9.91 2.94
CA PRO A 240 -4.66 9.68 3.19
C PRO A 240 -5.13 8.41 2.47
N ALA A 241 -5.69 7.45 3.21
CA ALA A 241 -6.29 6.23 2.68
C ALA A 241 -7.78 6.19 3.05
N VAL A 242 -8.64 6.05 2.05
CA VAL A 242 -10.10 6.03 2.23
C VAL A 242 -10.56 4.64 2.67
N LEU A 243 -11.45 4.59 3.67
CA LEU A 243 -12.16 3.40 4.09
C LEU A 243 -13.65 3.72 4.20
N GLN A 244 -14.48 3.00 3.45
CA GLN A 244 -15.93 3.12 3.51
C GLN A 244 -16.55 1.80 3.94
N HIS A 245 -17.44 1.85 4.93
CA HIS A 245 -18.10 0.66 5.49
C HIS A 245 -19.46 1.06 6.06
N ASP A 246 -20.51 0.30 5.75
CA ASP A 246 -21.87 0.50 6.26
C ASP A 246 -22.44 1.93 6.16
N GLY A 247 -22.00 2.68 5.14
CA GLY A 247 -22.42 4.06 4.87
C GLY A 247 -21.51 5.12 5.50
N ASP A 248 -20.61 4.72 6.39
CA ASP A 248 -19.60 5.60 6.99
C ASP A 248 -18.41 5.79 6.06
N THR A 249 -17.76 6.95 6.17
CA THR A 249 -16.55 7.28 5.40
C THR A 249 -15.46 7.73 6.35
N PHE A 250 -14.35 7.01 6.34
CA PHE A 250 -13.16 7.30 7.10
C PHE A 250 -11.98 7.63 6.18
N ILE A 251 -11.07 8.47 6.67
CA ILE A 251 -9.75 8.68 6.07
C ILE A 251 -8.72 8.35 7.14
N ALA A 252 -8.04 7.22 6.98
CA ALA A 252 -6.81 6.98 7.71
C ALA A 252 -5.71 7.87 7.14
N PHE A 253 -4.82 8.39 7.99
CA PHE A 253 -3.69 9.19 7.54
C PHE A 253 -2.47 8.91 8.40
N SER A 254 -1.28 9.08 7.84
CA SER A 254 -0.03 8.92 8.57
C SER A 254 0.37 10.21 9.25
N ALA A 255 0.93 10.14 10.46
CA ALA A 255 1.36 11.31 11.20
C ALA A 255 2.73 11.14 11.86
N SER A 256 3.33 12.27 12.26
CA SER A 256 4.72 12.39 12.71
C SER A 256 5.74 12.05 11.62
N SER A 257 7.03 12.19 11.91
CA SER A 257 8.10 11.96 10.92
C SER A 257 8.33 10.46 10.69
N CYS A 258 8.34 10.02 9.43
CA CYS A 258 8.74 8.65 9.05
C CYS A 258 10.19 8.31 9.43
N ASN A 259 11.02 9.29 9.82
CA ASN A 259 12.37 9.07 10.34
C ASN A 259 12.41 8.68 11.83
N THR A 260 11.25 8.46 12.43
CA THR A 260 11.10 8.09 13.85
C THR A 260 10.29 6.81 13.98
N PRO A 261 10.44 6.05 15.08
CA PRO A 261 9.57 4.91 15.37
C PRO A 261 8.11 5.31 15.64
N ASP A 262 7.84 6.61 15.74
CA ASP A 262 6.53 7.20 16.04
C ASP A 262 5.72 7.58 14.79
N TYR A 263 6.13 7.15 13.60
CA TYR A 263 5.24 7.19 12.44
C TYR A 263 4.02 6.27 12.70
N LYS A 264 2.80 6.79 12.57
CA LYS A 264 1.59 6.10 13.03
C LYS A 264 0.34 6.59 12.31
N LEU A 265 -0.77 5.85 12.43
CA LEU A 265 -2.04 6.21 11.79
C LEU A 265 -2.96 7.01 12.72
N GLY A 266 -3.49 8.11 12.18
CA GLY A 266 -4.68 8.80 12.65
C GLY A 266 -5.92 8.43 11.84
N LEU A 267 -7.08 8.94 12.26
CA LEU A 267 -8.36 8.71 11.58
C LEU A 267 -9.19 9.99 11.56
N LEU A 268 -9.73 10.32 10.39
CA LEU A 268 -10.83 11.26 10.21
C LEU A 268 -12.09 10.48 9.89
N GLU A 269 -13.23 10.91 10.43
CA GLU A 269 -14.55 10.40 10.12
C GLU A 269 -15.39 11.52 9.51
N LEU A 270 -16.07 11.26 8.40
CA LEU A 270 -16.99 12.21 7.79
C LEU A 270 -18.33 12.20 8.55
N THR A 271 -18.53 13.20 9.41
CA THR A 271 -19.74 13.35 10.23
C THR A 271 -20.67 14.46 9.73
N GLY A 272 -20.20 15.29 8.79
CA GLY A 272 -21.02 16.29 8.10
C GLY A 272 -21.30 15.92 6.65
N SER A 273 -22.09 16.75 5.95
CA SER A 273 -22.55 16.44 4.59
C SER A 273 -21.62 16.96 3.47
N ASN A 274 -20.69 17.88 3.76
CA ASN A 274 -19.82 18.48 2.75
C ASN A 274 -18.36 18.04 2.96
N PRO A 275 -17.83 17.09 2.17
CA PRO A 275 -16.45 16.63 2.35
C PRO A 275 -15.40 17.72 2.10
N LEU A 276 -15.75 18.80 1.39
CA LEU A 276 -14.88 19.97 1.18
C LEU A 276 -14.89 20.96 2.35
N SER A 277 -15.57 20.64 3.46
CA SER A 277 -15.58 21.43 4.68
C SER A 277 -14.79 20.74 5.78
N ALA A 278 -13.77 21.41 6.35
CA ALA A 278 -13.01 20.87 7.48
C ALA A 278 -13.91 20.48 8.67
N SER A 279 -14.99 21.25 8.90
CA SER A 279 -15.96 20.99 9.97
C SER A 279 -16.82 19.74 9.76
N SER A 280 -16.83 19.16 8.56
CA SER A 280 -17.50 17.89 8.30
C SER A 280 -16.67 16.67 8.68
N TRP A 281 -15.39 16.87 9.06
CA TRP A 281 -14.49 15.80 9.46
C TRP A 281 -14.22 15.85 10.96
N THR A 282 -14.53 14.77 11.67
CA THR A 282 -14.16 14.58 13.07
C THR A 282 -12.86 13.79 13.14
N LYS A 283 -11.83 14.40 13.75
CA LYS A 283 -10.54 13.75 13.96
C LYS A 283 -10.55 12.98 15.28
N LYS A 284 -10.10 11.72 15.25
CA LYS A 284 -9.85 10.93 16.46
C LYS A 284 -8.72 11.55 17.29
N SER A 285 -8.93 11.69 18.59
CA SER A 285 -7.94 12.31 19.50
C SER A 285 -6.71 11.45 19.79
N THR A 286 -6.76 10.15 19.48
CA THR A 286 -5.68 9.18 19.68
C THR A 286 -5.32 8.48 18.38
N PRO A 287 -4.07 7.99 18.22
CA PRO A 287 -3.71 7.13 17.10
C PRO A 287 -4.62 5.90 17.06
N VAL A 288 -4.90 5.42 15.84
CA VAL A 288 -5.69 4.20 15.60
C VAL A 288 -4.82 3.00 15.25
N PHE A 289 -3.54 3.24 14.90
CA PHE A 289 -2.55 2.19 14.70
C PHE A 289 -1.15 2.75 14.95
N GLN A 290 -0.32 2.05 15.71
CA GLN A 290 1.01 2.53 16.10
C GLN A 290 1.96 1.37 16.36
N GLN A 291 3.24 1.68 16.59
CA GLN A 291 4.28 0.69 16.87
C GLN A 291 3.89 -0.34 17.94
N GLY A 292 4.33 -1.58 17.76
CA GLY A 292 4.02 -2.71 18.63
C GLY A 292 4.64 -4.00 18.10
N ASN A 293 4.85 -4.98 18.96
CA ASN A 293 5.34 -6.32 18.58
C ASN A 293 6.63 -6.32 17.73
N GLY A 294 7.55 -5.40 18.02
CA GLY A 294 8.81 -5.24 17.27
C GLY A 294 8.67 -4.59 15.90
N VAL A 295 7.50 -4.01 15.59
CA VAL A 295 7.24 -3.21 14.40
C VAL A 295 7.24 -1.73 14.79
N TYR A 296 8.08 -0.94 14.13
CA TYR A 296 8.28 0.48 14.42
C TYR A 296 7.82 1.34 13.24
N GLY A 297 7.22 2.49 13.53
CA GLY A 297 6.72 3.41 12.51
C GLY A 297 5.66 2.84 11.54
N PRO A 298 4.64 2.07 11.99
CA PRO A 298 3.68 1.47 11.06
C PRO A 298 2.70 2.51 10.51
N ALA A 299 2.79 2.83 9.21
CA ALA A 299 1.88 3.76 8.56
C ALA A 299 1.91 3.64 7.02
N HIS A 300 1.47 4.70 6.32
CA HIS A 300 1.20 4.80 4.88
C HIS A 300 0.49 3.54 4.38
N ASN A 301 -0.77 3.42 4.82
CA ASN A 301 -1.54 2.22 4.66
C ASN A 301 -2.42 2.26 3.40
N GLY A 302 -2.94 1.10 3.03
CA GLY A 302 -4.09 0.93 2.15
C GLY A 302 -5.06 -0.07 2.77
N PHE A 303 -6.19 -0.28 2.10
CA PHE A 303 -7.22 -1.24 2.50
C PHE A 303 -7.61 -2.09 1.30
N PHE A 304 -7.89 -3.36 1.55
CA PHE A 304 -8.45 -4.28 0.55
C PHE A 304 -9.33 -5.32 1.24
N THR A 305 -10.11 -6.06 0.46
CA THR A 305 -10.93 -7.16 0.98
C THR A 305 -10.34 -8.51 0.58
N SER A 306 -10.70 -9.56 1.33
CA SER A 306 -10.44 -10.92 0.90
C SER A 306 -11.13 -11.25 -0.44
N PRO A 307 -10.69 -12.29 -1.16
CA PRO A 307 -11.26 -12.74 -2.43
C PRO A 307 -12.77 -12.95 -2.43
N ASP A 308 -13.32 -13.48 -1.33
CA ASP A 308 -14.77 -13.69 -1.18
C ASP A 308 -15.51 -12.47 -0.61
N GLY A 309 -14.79 -11.40 -0.28
CA GLY A 309 -15.33 -10.14 0.23
C GLY A 309 -15.78 -10.18 1.69
N THR A 310 -15.44 -11.22 2.45
CA THR A 310 -15.92 -11.40 3.84
C THR A 310 -14.99 -10.81 4.91
N GLU A 311 -13.72 -10.57 4.58
CA GLU A 311 -12.73 -10.04 5.51
C GLU A 311 -12.16 -8.71 5.01
N HIS A 312 -11.76 -7.86 5.96
CA HIS A 312 -11.15 -6.56 5.68
C HIS A 312 -9.69 -6.57 6.07
N TRP A 313 -8.83 -6.09 5.17
CA TRP A 313 -7.40 -6.22 5.31
C TRP A 313 -6.70 -4.86 5.24
N LEU A 314 -5.80 -4.65 6.19
CA LEU A 314 -4.90 -3.50 6.27
C LEU A 314 -3.58 -3.89 5.62
N VAL A 315 -3.15 -3.16 4.60
CA VAL A 315 -1.75 -3.18 4.13
C VAL A 315 -1.04 -1.93 4.64
N TYR A 316 0.19 -2.06 5.13
CA TYR A 316 0.96 -0.95 5.67
C TYR A 316 2.46 -1.25 5.58
N HIS A 317 3.32 -0.24 5.75
CA HIS A 317 4.75 -0.52 5.95
C HIS A 317 5.15 -0.38 7.42
N GLY A 318 6.23 -1.05 7.83
CA GLY A 318 6.85 -0.84 9.14
C GLY A 318 8.31 -1.28 9.17
N ASN A 319 9.10 -0.68 10.06
CA ASN A 319 10.51 -1.00 10.30
C ASN A 319 10.67 -2.10 11.36
N THR A 320 11.81 -2.80 11.35
CA THR A 320 12.14 -3.86 12.33
C THR A 320 13.01 -3.36 13.49
N SER A 321 13.49 -2.11 13.41
CA SER A 321 14.28 -1.47 14.46
C SER A 321 13.80 -0.03 14.69
N SER A 322 13.83 0.42 15.94
CA SER A 322 13.52 1.81 16.31
C SER A 322 14.53 2.83 15.79
N SER A 323 15.72 2.38 15.35
CA SER A 323 16.75 3.22 14.75
C SER A 323 16.60 3.42 13.23
N GLN A 324 15.64 2.73 12.60
CA GLN A 324 15.33 2.87 11.18
C GLN A 324 14.28 3.98 10.97
N GLY A 325 14.15 4.44 9.73
CA GLY A 325 13.31 5.59 9.38
C GLY A 325 12.76 5.50 7.96
N CYS A 326 12.62 6.65 7.29
CA CYS A 326 12.20 6.70 5.90
C CYS A 326 13.32 6.08 5.04
N GLY A 327 12.97 5.13 4.19
CA GLY A 327 13.94 4.50 3.29
C GLY A 327 13.60 3.06 2.94
N ASN A 328 14.62 2.33 2.50
CA ASN A 328 14.52 0.99 1.92
C ASN A 328 14.42 -0.14 2.97
N THR A 329 14.42 0.20 4.26
CA THR A 329 14.26 -0.77 5.36
C THR A 329 12.81 -1.03 5.72
N ARG A 330 11.89 -0.20 5.22
CA ARG A 330 10.46 -0.31 5.49
C ARG A 330 9.91 -1.55 4.79
N GLN A 331 9.27 -2.42 5.57
CA GLN A 331 8.74 -3.69 5.09
C GLN A 331 7.23 -3.59 4.88
N THR A 332 6.71 -4.05 3.75
CA THR A 332 5.26 -4.23 3.54
C THR A 332 4.74 -5.32 4.45
N ARG A 333 3.66 -5.03 5.14
CA ARG A 333 2.97 -5.89 6.10
C ARG A 333 1.48 -5.85 5.84
N VAL A 334 0.80 -6.92 6.22
CA VAL A 334 -0.64 -7.07 6.10
C VAL A 334 -1.21 -7.67 7.38
N GLN A 335 -2.44 -7.31 7.72
CA GLN A 335 -3.23 -8.01 8.72
C GLN A 335 -4.71 -7.76 8.49
N GLU A 336 -5.53 -8.73 8.85
CA GLU A 336 -6.97 -8.53 8.96
C GLU A 336 -7.27 -7.48 10.03
N PHE A 337 -8.34 -6.71 9.84
CA PHE A 337 -8.90 -5.82 10.84
C PHE A 337 -10.42 -5.97 10.90
N THR A 338 -11.01 -5.50 11.99
CA THR A 338 -12.45 -5.60 12.23
C THR A 338 -13.07 -4.22 12.43
N PHE A 339 -14.38 -4.15 12.54
CA PHE A 339 -15.09 -2.93 12.95
C PHE A 339 -15.62 -3.08 14.37
N ASN A 340 -15.56 -2.00 15.13
CA ASN A 340 -16.18 -1.89 16.44
C ASN A 340 -17.70 -1.83 16.31
N ALA A 341 -18.41 -2.02 17.43
CA ALA A 341 -19.87 -1.94 17.46
C ALA A 341 -20.43 -0.55 17.10
N ASP A 342 -19.60 0.50 17.15
CA ASP A 342 -19.95 1.87 16.75
C ASP A 342 -19.62 2.18 15.28
N GLY A 343 -19.23 1.18 14.48
CA GLY A 343 -18.88 1.32 13.06
C GLY A 343 -17.43 1.76 12.81
N THR A 344 -16.68 2.17 13.84
CA THR A 344 -15.29 2.60 13.65
C THR A 344 -14.34 1.41 13.41
N PRO A 345 -13.30 1.56 12.58
CA PRO A 345 -12.36 0.47 12.32
C PRO A 345 -11.46 0.19 13.54
N ASN A 346 -11.17 -1.09 13.76
CA ASN A 346 -10.25 -1.61 14.75
C ASN A 346 -9.09 -2.34 14.08
N PHE A 347 -8.00 -1.61 13.85
CA PHE A 347 -6.78 -2.12 13.24
C PHE A 347 -5.94 -3.00 14.18
N GLY A 348 -6.25 -3.02 15.47
CA GLY A 348 -5.48 -3.77 16.47
C GLY A 348 -4.05 -3.26 16.62
N THR A 349 -3.11 -4.19 16.78
CA THR A 349 -1.66 -3.93 16.91
C THR A 349 -0.92 -4.61 15.77
N PRO A 350 0.19 -4.04 15.25
CA PRO A 350 1.00 -4.68 14.22
C PRO A 350 1.34 -6.14 14.54
N ILE A 351 1.13 -7.07 13.60
CA ILE A 351 1.57 -8.46 13.76
C ILE A 351 3.10 -8.54 13.62
N ALA A 352 3.75 -9.25 14.55
CA ALA A 352 5.20 -9.44 14.56
C ALA A 352 5.69 -10.20 13.32
N SER A 353 6.93 -9.97 12.91
CA SER A 353 7.54 -10.76 11.83
C SER A 353 7.60 -12.25 12.19
N GLY A 354 7.30 -13.11 11.22
CA GLY A 354 7.38 -14.57 11.39
C GLY A 354 6.23 -15.22 12.17
N VAL A 355 5.35 -14.44 12.82
CA VAL A 355 4.12 -14.97 13.40
C VAL A 355 3.17 -15.41 12.29
N GLN A 356 2.67 -16.64 12.40
CA GLN A 356 1.67 -17.18 11.49
C GLN A 356 0.28 -16.66 11.85
N PHE A 357 -0.48 -16.26 10.83
CA PHE A 357 -1.88 -15.90 10.93
C PHE A 357 -2.64 -16.41 9.69
N PRO A 358 -3.97 -16.54 9.76
CA PRO A 358 -4.76 -17.08 8.65
C PRO A 358 -4.59 -16.25 7.38
N ALA A 359 -4.59 -16.92 6.23
CA ALA A 359 -4.66 -16.28 4.93
C ALA A 359 -6.06 -15.76 4.64
N PRO A 360 -6.18 -14.71 3.80
CA PRO A 360 -7.48 -14.18 3.41
C PRO A 360 -8.45 -15.27 2.95
N SER A 361 -9.70 -15.15 3.37
CA SER A 361 -10.77 -16.07 2.98
C SER A 361 -11.02 -16.08 1.46
N GLY A 362 -11.26 -17.27 0.90
CA GLY A 362 -11.50 -17.44 -0.54
C GLY A 362 -10.26 -17.44 -1.44
N GLU A 363 -9.04 -17.49 -0.87
CA GLU A 363 -7.80 -17.76 -1.62
C GLU A 363 -7.69 -19.17 -2.22
#